data_AF-A0A4U1B2X9-F1
#
_entry.id   AF-A0A4U1B2X9-F1
#
_cell.length_a   1.000
_cell.length_b   1.000
_cell.length_c   1.000
_cell.angle_alpha   90.00
_cell.angle_beta   90.00
_cell.angle_gamma   90.00
#
_symmetry.space_group_name_H-M   'P 1'
#
loop_
_entity.id
_entity.type
_entity.pdbx_description
1 polymer ?
#
loop_
_entity_poly.entity_id
_entity_poly.type
_entity_poly.pdbx_seq_one_letter_code
_entity_poly.pdbx_strand_id
1 'polypeptide(L)'
;MTGKNLWNCLMALIVAVACVAFGYSTIPDTDDVENPIYSITFKISPTSRNVFYSRIEAFAEANAFAIRSAPTRPNSDSSLTQLWREDIKIIGVNPFDPNVYNFHFYNNDSAPVNPKSLSYLVREIKAVVKNLKGASFEEQ
;
A
#
# COMPACT_ATOMS: atom_id res chain seq x y z
N MET A 1 -2.68 74.97 -31.04
CA MET A 1 -3.41 73.82 -31.62
C MET A 1 -2.57 72.56 -31.35
N THR A 2 -3.15 71.63 -30.57
CA THR A 2 -2.91 70.16 -30.57
C THR A 2 -1.44 69.67 -30.55
N GLY A 3 -0.88 69.11 -29.48
CA GLY A 3 -1.47 68.21 -28.49
C GLY A 3 -1.78 66.86 -29.14
N LYS A 4 -0.88 65.88 -29.02
CA LYS A 4 -1.15 64.42 -29.03
C LYS A 4 0.14 63.58 -28.95
N ASN A 5 0.23 62.84 -27.84
CA ASN A 5 0.57 61.42 -27.78
C ASN A 5 2.05 61.00 -27.72
N LEU A 6 2.77 61.48 -26.71
CA LEU A 6 4.05 60.90 -26.23
C LEU A 6 3.85 59.71 -25.25
N TRP A 7 2.69 59.05 -25.30
CA TRP A 7 2.23 58.10 -24.27
C TRP A 7 1.97 56.67 -24.75
N ASN A 8 2.34 56.34 -26.00
CA ASN A 8 2.07 55.02 -26.57
C ASN A 8 3.30 54.14 -26.86
N CYS A 9 4.51 54.55 -26.47
CA CYS A 9 5.71 53.69 -26.61
C CYS A 9 6.24 53.12 -25.29
N LEU A 10 5.67 53.49 -24.14
CA LEU A 10 6.12 52.97 -22.84
C LEU A 10 5.29 51.78 -22.31
N MET A 11 4.40 51.22 -23.13
CA MET A 11 3.53 50.10 -22.76
C MET A 11 3.60 48.98 -23.82
N ALA A 12 4.80 48.62 -24.24
CA ALA A 12 5.04 47.43 -25.07
C ALA A 12 6.22 46.57 -24.57
N LEU A 13 6.66 46.79 -23.32
CA LEU A 13 7.78 46.05 -22.72
C LEU A 13 7.45 45.39 -21.37
N ILE A 14 6.17 45.18 -21.06
CA ILE A 14 5.72 44.49 -19.84
C ILE A 14 4.65 43.43 -20.17
N VAL A 15 4.81 42.63 -21.22
CA VAL A 15 3.95 41.44 -21.44
C VAL A 15 4.70 40.29 -22.15
N ALA A 16 6.01 40.15 -21.94
CA ALA A 16 6.79 39.04 -22.52
C ALA A 16 7.72 38.32 -21.53
N VAL A 17 7.52 38.51 -20.22
CA VAL A 17 8.19 37.74 -19.15
C VAL A 17 7.16 37.32 -18.09
N ALA A 18 6.03 36.79 -18.54
CA ALA A 18 5.01 36.21 -17.65
C ALA A 18 4.58 34.79 -18.07
N CYS A 19 5.28 34.16 -19.03
CA CYS A 19 4.91 32.86 -19.60
C CYS A 19 5.88 31.71 -19.33
N VAL A 20 6.93 31.87 -18.50
CA VAL A 20 7.89 30.77 -18.26
C VAL A 20 8.15 30.45 -16.79
N ALA A 21 7.34 31.00 -15.87
CA ALA A 21 7.45 30.67 -14.44
C ALA A 21 6.16 30.06 -13.86
N PHE A 22 5.26 29.55 -14.70
CA PHE A 22 4.41 28.45 -14.25
C PHE A 22 5.34 27.26 -14.16
N GLY A 23 5.84 27.03 -12.94
CA GLY A 23 6.43 25.77 -12.57
C GLY A 23 5.50 24.68 -13.08
N TYR A 24 5.98 23.92 -14.06
CA TYR A 24 5.46 22.59 -14.26
C TYR A 24 5.76 21.87 -12.95
N SER A 25 4.81 21.93 -12.01
CA SER A 25 4.66 20.86 -11.04
C SER A 25 4.46 19.63 -11.90
N THR A 26 5.53 18.86 -12.09
CA THR A 26 5.40 17.50 -12.61
C THR A 26 4.35 16.85 -11.73
N ILE A 27 3.19 16.55 -12.30
CA ILE A 27 2.25 15.64 -11.69
C ILE A 27 3.11 14.39 -11.42
N PRO A 28 3.35 14.00 -10.15
CA PRO A 28 4.13 12.82 -9.88
C PRO A 28 3.46 11.69 -10.64
N ASP A 29 4.25 11.04 -11.48
CA ASP A 29 3.82 9.93 -12.33
C ASP A 29 3.09 8.91 -11.45
N THR A 30 1.80 8.73 -11.69
CA THR A 30 0.92 7.91 -10.83
C THR A 30 1.00 6.41 -11.13
N ASP A 31 1.98 5.96 -11.90
CA ASP A 31 1.96 4.64 -12.55
C ASP A 31 3.03 3.64 -12.06
N ASP A 32 3.67 3.86 -10.91
CA ASP A 32 4.36 2.76 -10.22
C ASP A 32 3.35 1.95 -9.40
N VAL A 33 2.66 1.03 -10.06
CA VAL A 33 2.00 -0.08 -9.36
C VAL A 33 3.10 -0.87 -8.66
N GLU A 34 3.30 -0.58 -7.38
CA GLU A 34 4.32 -1.24 -6.57
C GLU A 34 4.02 -2.75 -6.55
N ASN A 35 4.90 -3.53 -7.18
CA ASN A 35 4.77 -4.98 -7.19
C ASN A 35 5.15 -5.55 -5.81
N PRO A 36 4.49 -6.62 -5.34
CA PRO A 36 4.85 -7.24 -4.09
C PRO A 36 6.27 -7.83 -4.17
N ILE A 37 7.08 -7.57 -3.14
CA ILE A 37 8.41 -8.17 -2.98
C ILE A 37 8.33 -9.65 -2.54
N TYR A 38 7.18 -10.07 -2.00
CA TYR A 38 6.87 -11.46 -1.70
C TYR A 38 5.35 -11.66 -1.64
N SER A 39 4.86 -12.84 -2.03
CA SER A 39 3.44 -13.20 -1.93
C SER A 39 3.27 -14.60 -1.35
N ILE A 40 2.21 -14.78 -0.55
CA ILE A 40 1.82 -16.08 -0.04
C ILE A 40 0.31 -16.19 0.02
N THR A 41 -0.21 -17.36 -0.33
CA THR A 41 -1.63 -17.65 -0.25
C THR A 41 -1.88 -18.65 0.88
N PHE A 42 -2.87 -18.36 1.72
CA PHE A 42 -3.36 -19.23 2.78
C PHE A 42 -4.77 -19.70 2.48
N LYS A 43 -5.03 -21.00 2.65
CA LYS A 43 -6.38 -21.55 2.71
C LYS A 43 -6.76 -21.72 4.17
N ILE A 44 -7.79 -21.03 4.62
CA ILE A 44 -8.25 -21.00 6.01
C ILE A 44 -9.70 -21.50 6.06
N SER A 45 -9.95 -22.58 6.81
CA SER A 45 -11.31 -23.07 7.06
C SER A 45 -12.17 -21.97 7.73
N PRO A 46 -13.48 -21.86 7.39
CA PRO A 46 -14.40 -20.95 8.08
C PRO A 46 -14.37 -21.09 9.61
N THR A 47 -14.24 -22.32 10.11
CA THR A 47 -14.20 -22.62 11.56
C THR A 47 -12.93 -22.12 12.27
N SER A 48 -11.85 -21.90 11.51
CA SER A 48 -10.55 -21.43 12.03
C SER A 48 -10.36 -19.92 11.85
N ARG A 49 -11.30 -19.21 11.22
CA ARG A 49 -11.14 -17.81 10.80
C ARG A 49 -10.93 -16.85 11.98
N ASN A 50 -11.70 -16.98 13.05
CA ASN A 50 -11.54 -16.14 14.24
C ASN A 50 -10.18 -16.36 14.91
N VAL A 51 -9.72 -17.61 14.97
CA VAL A 51 -8.40 -17.94 15.53
C VAL A 51 -7.30 -17.44 14.62
N PHE A 52 -7.48 -17.51 13.30
CA PHE A 52 -6.56 -16.94 12.32
C PHE A 52 -6.38 -15.43 12.53
N TYR A 53 -7.47 -14.65 12.61
CA TYR A 53 -7.37 -13.21 12.84
C TYR A 53 -6.70 -12.86 14.17
N SER A 54 -7.09 -13.53 15.26
CA SER A 54 -6.45 -13.32 16.57
C SER A 54 -4.94 -13.60 16.54
N ARG A 55 -4.49 -14.61 15.77
CA ARG A 55 -3.06 -14.89 15.61
C ARG A 55 -2.35 -13.88 14.70
N ILE A 56 -3.03 -13.32 13.70
CA ILE A 56 -2.48 -12.22 12.89
C ILE A 56 -2.32 -10.96 13.73
N GLU A 57 -3.27 -10.66 14.62
CA GLU A 57 -3.16 -9.56 15.59
C GLU A 57 -1.95 -9.77 16.53
N ALA A 58 -1.81 -10.97 17.09
CA ALA A 58 -0.66 -11.32 17.93
C ALA A 58 0.68 -11.23 17.16
N PHE A 59 0.69 -11.64 15.89
CA PHE A 59 1.85 -11.46 15.02
C PHE A 59 2.17 -9.98 14.81
N ALA A 60 1.15 -9.14 14.59
CA ALA A 60 1.34 -7.69 14.42
C ALA A 60 1.95 -7.07 15.67
N GLU A 61 1.41 -7.38 16.85
CA GLU A 61 1.92 -6.91 18.15
C GLU A 61 3.37 -7.35 18.37
N ALA A 62 3.67 -8.63 18.20
CA ALA A 62 5.01 -9.19 18.43
C ALA A 62 6.08 -8.60 17.50
N ASN A 63 5.68 -8.05 16.35
CA ASN A 63 6.59 -7.51 15.34
C ASN A 63 6.46 -5.99 15.15
N ALA A 64 5.78 -5.31 16.09
CA ALA A 64 5.57 -3.86 16.12
C ALA A 64 4.92 -3.29 14.84
N PHE A 65 3.94 -4.00 14.29
CA PHE A 65 3.08 -3.49 13.22
C PHE A 65 1.88 -2.75 13.79
N ALA A 66 1.53 -1.64 13.16
CA ALA A 66 0.16 -1.17 13.20
C ALA A 66 -0.71 -2.09 12.33
N ILE A 67 -1.95 -2.35 12.75
CA ILE A 67 -2.88 -3.23 12.05
C ILE A 67 -4.24 -2.56 11.83
N ARG A 68 -4.82 -2.78 10.65
CA ARG A 68 -6.19 -2.41 10.32
C ARG A 68 -6.85 -3.55 9.57
N SER A 69 -8.00 -3.99 10.07
CA SER A 69 -8.83 -4.98 9.40
C SER A 69 -10.21 -4.38 9.10
N ALA A 70 -10.69 -4.55 7.88
CA ALA A 70 -12.01 -4.08 7.48
C ALA A 70 -12.63 -5.01 6.43
N PRO A 71 -13.96 -5.19 6.41
CA PRO A 71 -14.62 -5.87 5.31
C PRO A 71 -14.43 -5.07 4.02
N THR A 72 -14.23 -5.74 2.88
CA THR A 72 -14.10 -5.07 1.58
C THR A 72 -15.45 -4.67 0.99
N ARG A 73 -16.55 -5.29 1.46
CA ARG A 73 -17.93 -4.98 1.06
C ARG A 73 -18.86 -5.10 2.27
N PRO A 74 -19.99 -4.37 2.30
CA PRO A 74 -21.02 -4.59 3.31
C PRO A 74 -21.52 -6.04 3.30
N ASN A 75 -21.67 -6.65 4.48
CA ASN A 75 -22.17 -8.02 4.68
C ASN A 75 -21.40 -9.12 3.91
N SER A 76 -20.11 -8.91 3.59
CA SER A 76 -19.28 -9.94 2.98
C SER A 76 -18.30 -10.57 3.99
N ASP A 77 -17.95 -11.83 3.73
CA ASP A 77 -16.84 -12.52 4.38
C ASP A 77 -15.47 -12.12 3.80
N SER A 78 -15.46 -11.26 2.77
CA SER A 78 -14.25 -10.69 2.20
C SER A 78 -13.78 -9.52 3.05
N SER A 79 -12.49 -9.51 3.33
CA SER A 79 -11.79 -8.64 4.23
C SER A 79 -10.48 -8.17 3.62
N LEU A 80 -10.06 -7.02 4.08
CA LEU A 80 -8.75 -6.43 3.86
C LEU A 80 -8.11 -6.30 5.23
N THR A 81 -6.94 -6.88 5.39
CA THR A 81 -6.10 -6.77 6.57
C THR A 81 -4.79 -6.12 6.14
N GLN A 82 -4.50 -4.94 6.67
CA GLN A 82 -3.27 -4.21 6.44
C GLN A 82 -2.44 -4.22 7.71
N LEU A 83 -1.18 -4.62 7.59
CA LEU A 83 -0.18 -4.48 8.64
C LEU A 83 0.91 -3.57 8.08
N TRP A 84 1.31 -2.53 8.81
CA TRP A 84 2.39 -1.67 8.36
C TRP A 84 3.28 -1.21 9.52
N ARG A 85 4.54 -0.99 9.19
CA ARG A 85 5.55 -0.30 9.98
C ARG A 85 6.43 0.48 9.01
N GLU A 86 7.44 1.20 9.49
CA GLU A 86 8.20 2.17 8.68
C GLU A 86 8.81 1.56 7.40
N ASP A 87 9.38 0.36 7.48
CA ASP A 87 10.08 -0.30 6.35
C ASP A 87 9.19 -1.17 5.47
N ILE A 88 8.14 -1.80 6.02
CA ILE A 88 7.37 -2.85 5.33
C ILE A 88 5.87 -2.75 5.57
N LYS A 89 5.12 -3.04 4.51
CA LYS A 89 3.66 -3.12 4.48
C LYS A 89 3.24 -4.51 4.01
N ILE A 90 2.32 -5.13 4.74
CA ILE A 90 1.76 -6.44 4.43
C ILE A 90 0.25 -6.26 4.22
N ILE A 91 -0.24 -6.70 3.06
CA ILE A 91 -1.64 -6.60 2.68
C ILE A 91 -2.20 -8.01 2.52
N GLY A 92 -3.08 -8.41 3.43
CA GLY A 92 -3.87 -9.64 3.39
C GLY A 92 -5.25 -9.37 2.81
N VAL A 93 -5.63 -10.06 1.74
CA VAL A 93 -6.96 -9.94 1.10
C VAL A 93 -7.53 -11.28 0.68
N ASN A 94 -8.85 -11.41 0.74
CA ASN A 94 -9.60 -12.57 0.22
C ASN A 94 -10.71 -12.11 -0.76
N PRO A 95 -10.33 -11.56 -1.94
CA PRO A 95 -11.25 -10.82 -2.80
C PRO A 95 -12.26 -11.69 -3.55
N PHE A 96 -11.96 -12.97 -3.76
CA PHE A 96 -12.77 -13.88 -4.58
C PHE A 96 -13.33 -15.08 -3.80
N ASP A 97 -12.53 -15.67 -2.91
CA ASP A 97 -12.95 -16.78 -2.05
C ASP A 97 -12.71 -16.38 -0.58
N PRO A 98 -13.74 -16.38 0.28
CA PRO A 98 -13.61 -15.97 1.68
C PRO A 98 -12.66 -16.85 2.52
N ASN A 99 -12.27 -18.01 1.99
CA ASN A 99 -11.36 -18.96 2.64
C ASN A 99 -9.95 -18.91 2.05
N VAL A 100 -9.69 -18.11 1.02
CA VAL A 100 -8.38 -17.96 0.38
C VAL A 100 -7.86 -16.55 0.63
N TYR A 101 -6.84 -16.44 1.47
CA TYR A 101 -6.21 -15.18 1.85
C TYR A 101 -4.87 -15.02 1.15
N ASN A 102 -4.72 -13.99 0.34
CA ASN A 102 -3.46 -13.61 -0.28
C ASN A 102 -2.79 -12.53 0.55
N PHE A 103 -1.59 -12.83 1.07
CA PHE A 103 -0.75 -11.90 1.78
C PHE A 103 0.39 -11.46 0.88
N HIS A 104 0.46 -10.16 0.64
CA HIS A 104 1.44 -9.52 -0.21
C HIS A 104 2.32 -8.59 0.63
N PHE A 105 3.62 -8.68 0.46
CA PHE A 105 4.63 -7.88 1.15
C PHE A 105 5.13 -6.81 0.19
N TYR A 106 5.26 -5.57 0.66
CA TYR A 106 5.70 -4.42 -0.10
C TYR A 106 6.72 -3.61 0.71
N ASN A 107 7.56 -2.82 0.03
CA ASN A 107 8.27 -1.78 0.75
C ASN A 107 7.24 -0.75 1.21
N ASN A 108 7.45 -0.16 2.38
CA ASN A 108 6.55 0.90 2.85
C ASN A 108 7.10 2.30 2.57
N ASP A 109 8.41 2.39 2.31
CA ASP A 109 9.12 3.61 1.93
C ASP A 109 10.13 3.27 0.81
N SER A 110 10.84 4.28 0.32
CA SER A 110 11.88 4.22 -0.69
C SER A 110 13.05 3.28 -0.35
N ALA A 111 13.29 2.99 0.93
CA ALA A 111 14.33 2.06 1.36
C ALA A 111 13.86 0.60 1.23
N PRO A 112 14.60 -0.27 0.50
CA PRO A 112 14.25 -1.68 0.40
C PRO A 112 14.27 -2.38 1.76
N VAL A 113 13.28 -3.24 1.99
CA VAL A 113 13.25 -4.09 3.18
C VAL A 113 14.50 -4.98 3.24
N ASN A 114 15.11 -5.06 4.42
CA ASN A 114 16.24 -5.96 4.63
C ASN A 114 15.83 -7.43 4.33
N PRO A 115 16.54 -8.17 3.45
CA PRO A 115 16.15 -9.53 3.07
C PRO A 115 16.06 -10.52 4.24
N LYS A 116 16.88 -10.35 5.30
CA LYS A 116 16.80 -11.18 6.51
C LYS A 116 15.53 -10.88 7.30
N SER A 117 15.15 -9.60 7.42
CA SER A 117 13.89 -9.19 8.03
C SER A 117 12.69 -9.73 7.24
N LEU A 118 12.70 -9.63 5.92
CA LEU A 118 11.65 -10.20 5.06
C LEU A 118 11.53 -11.72 5.27
N SER A 119 12.64 -12.44 5.19
CA SER A 119 12.67 -13.91 5.38
C SER A 119 12.15 -14.32 6.77
N TYR A 120 12.51 -13.54 7.80
CA TYR A 120 12.01 -13.72 9.16
C TYR A 120 10.49 -13.52 9.22
N LEU A 121 9.96 -12.42 8.70
CA LEU A 121 8.53 -12.11 8.71
C LEU A 121 7.71 -13.14 7.94
N VAL A 122 8.19 -13.58 6.77
CA VAL A 122 7.56 -14.65 5.98
C VAL A 122 7.48 -15.96 6.76
N ARG A 123 8.54 -16.32 7.50
CA ARG A 123 8.53 -17.53 8.32
C ARG A 123 7.53 -17.41 9.48
N GLU A 124 7.53 -16.27 10.17
CA GLU A 124 6.63 -16.04 11.31
C GLU A 124 5.16 -16.03 10.88
N ILE A 125 4.82 -15.39 9.76
CA ILE A 125 3.44 -15.42 9.26
C ILE A 125 3.01 -16.82 8.80
N LYS A 126 3.93 -17.63 8.24
CA LYS A 126 3.66 -19.05 7.94
C LYS A 126 3.39 -19.83 9.24
N ALA A 127 4.12 -19.53 10.31
CA ALA A 127 3.95 -20.19 11.61
C ALA A 127 2.58 -19.92 12.25
N VAL A 128 1.99 -18.73 12.03
CA VAL A 128 0.61 -18.41 12.44
C VAL A 128 -0.38 -19.46 11.95
N VAL A 129 -0.21 -19.89 10.69
CA VAL A 129 -1.16 -20.76 9.98
C VAL A 129 -0.85 -22.25 10.15
N LYS A 130 0.43 -22.63 10.30
CA LYS A 130 0.91 -24.02 10.33
C LYS A 130 0.16 -24.95 11.29
N ASN A 131 -0.34 -24.43 12.41
CA ASN A 131 -1.03 -25.20 13.45
C ASN A 131 -2.55 -24.96 13.47
N LEU A 132 -3.12 -24.32 12.44
CA LEU A 132 -4.57 -24.17 12.32
C LEU A 132 -5.16 -25.42 11.66
N LYS A 133 -6.16 -26.02 12.31
CA LYS A 133 -6.86 -27.18 11.77
C LYS A 133 -7.50 -26.81 10.43
N GLY A 134 -7.23 -27.60 9.40
CA GLY A 134 -7.78 -27.40 8.05
C GLY A 134 -7.19 -26.19 7.32
N ALA A 135 -6.00 -25.73 7.70
CA ALA A 135 -5.28 -24.69 6.99
C ALA A 135 -4.14 -25.26 6.12
N SER A 136 -3.88 -24.61 4.99
CA SER A 136 -2.73 -24.88 4.12
C SER A 136 -2.19 -23.59 3.50
N PHE A 137 -1.02 -23.65 2.86
CA PHE A 137 -0.44 -22.51 2.16
C PHE A 137 0.13 -22.93 0.80
N GLU A 138 0.14 -21.98 -0.13
CA GLU A 138 0.71 -22.08 -1.46
C GLU A 138 1.63 -20.87 -1.68
N GLU A 139 2.80 -21.10 -2.29
CA GLU A 139 3.76 -20.04 -2.66
C GLU A 139 3.58 -19.70 -4.13
N GLN A 140 3.74 -18.42 -4.48
CA GLN A 140 3.73 -17.91 -5.85
C GLN A 140 5.11 -17.42 -6.25
#